data_AF-A0A101M9J3-F1
#
_entry.id   AF-A0A101M9J3-F1
#
_cell.length_a   1.000
_cell.length_b   1.000
_cell.length_c   1.000
_cell.angle_alpha   90.00
_cell.angle_beta   90.00
_cell.angle_gamma   90.00
#
_symmetry.space_group_name_H-M   'P 1'
#
loop_
_entity.id
_entity.type
_entity.pdbx_description
1 polymer ?
#
loop_
_entity_poly.entity_id
_entity_poly.type
_entity_poly.pdbx_seq_one_letter_code
_entity_poly.pdbx_strand_id
1 'polypeptide(L)'
;MFESLPEPIEKEFPVNMEAVGQATGLILYRHIITTPVSGTIKTGDKPRDRVLVYVKKTRVGVIDGTYASPSTVDVDLKVGDVLDILVENLGRVNYGPEIVDQRKGIVGNVTVGASVLSKWAIYSLPLASPPDSTDDKMTPNPSATSSPIFFTGSFDLDKVGDTFLELPGWTKGVVWVNGVNLGRYWVAGPQQSLYLPWCYLRESDNKITVLALEPTGTDSFVRGVTSRSWGNNPDPDAP
;
A
#
# COMPACT_ATOMS: atom_id res chain seq x y z
N MET A 1 0.53 0.95 -9.99
CA MET A 1 1.26 -0.21 -9.42
C MET A 1 0.86 -1.54 -10.04
N PHE A 2 -0.43 -1.87 -10.18
CA PHE A 2 -0.88 -3.20 -10.66
C PHE A 2 -0.54 -3.54 -12.12
N GLU A 3 0.01 -2.59 -12.86
CA GLU A 3 0.43 -2.73 -14.28
C GLU A 3 1.93 -2.93 -14.44
N SER A 4 2.68 -2.88 -13.33
CA SER A 4 4.13 -2.99 -13.28
C SER A 4 4.53 -3.95 -12.16
N LEU A 5 3.81 -5.05 -12.03
CA LEU A 5 4.07 -6.08 -11.03
C LEU A 5 5.28 -6.94 -11.45
N PRO A 6 6.05 -7.46 -10.49
CA PRO A 6 7.11 -8.44 -10.77
C PRO A 6 6.52 -9.78 -11.22
N GLU A 7 7.38 -10.74 -11.53
CA GLU A 7 6.96 -12.11 -11.78
C GLU A 7 6.21 -12.70 -10.55
N PRO A 8 5.07 -13.37 -10.76
CA PRO A 8 4.30 -13.94 -9.67
C PRO A 8 4.93 -15.23 -9.13
N ILE A 9 4.64 -15.51 -7.87
CA ILE A 9 4.83 -16.82 -7.25
C ILE A 9 3.46 -17.51 -7.22
N GLU A 10 3.30 -18.56 -8.01
CA GLU A 10 2.06 -19.32 -8.08
C GLU A 10 1.94 -20.30 -6.91
N LYS A 11 0.77 -20.31 -6.25
CA LYS A 11 0.43 -21.24 -5.16
C LYS A 11 -1.02 -21.69 -5.26
N GLU A 12 -1.31 -22.93 -4.85
CA GLU A 12 -2.69 -23.41 -4.79
C GLU A 12 -3.51 -22.61 -3.74
N PHE A 13 -2.90 -22.28 -2.60
CA PHE A 13 -3.51 -21.44 -1.56
C PHE A 13 -2.57 -20.30 -1.17
N PRO A 14 -3.09 -19.20 -0.63
CA PRO A 14 -2.25 -18.10 -0.16
C PRO A 14 -1.25 -18.60 0.90
N VAL A 15 -0.05 -18.01 0.88
CA VAL A 15 0.95 -18.21 1.93
C VAL A 15 1.38 -16.86 2.49
N ASN A 16 1.83 -16.83 3.73
CA ASN A 16 2.27 -15.59 4.36
C ASN A 16 3.48 -14.96 3.64
N MET A 17 3.70 -13.68 3.90
CA MET A 17 4.76 -12.84 3.34
C MET A 17 6.15 -13.46 3.52
N GLU A 18 6.42 -14.05 4.68
CA GLU A 18 7.74 -14.63 4.96
C GLU A 18 7.96 -15.96 4.22
N ALA A 19 6.89 -16.70 3.91
CA ALA A 19 6.96 -17.95 3.14
C ALA A 19 7.37 -17.72 1.67
N VAL A 20 7.23 -16.49 1.17
CA VAL A 20 7.77 -16.07 -0.13
C VAL A 20 9.09 -15.30 -0.02
N GLY A 21 9.74 -15.32 1.15
CA GLY A 21 11.04 -14.67 1.37
C GLY A 21 10.97 -13.16 1.54
N GLN A 22 9.78 -12.58 1.72
CA GLN A 22 9.61 -11.14 1.89
C GLN A 22 9.54 -10.74 3.38
N ALA A 23 10.23 -9.67 3.74
CA ALA A 23 10.27 -9.18 5.13
C ALA A 23 9.36 -7.96 5.38
N THR A 24 9.27 -7.02 4.45
CA THR A 24 8.64 -5.70 4.62
C THR A 24 7.89 -5.27 3.37
N GLY A 25 7.16 -4.16 3.43
CA GLY A 25 6.48 -3.55 2.27
C GLY A 25 5.05 -4.06 2.11
N LEU A 26 4.66 -4.32 0.86
CA LEU A 26 3.33 -4.78 0.47
C LEU A 26 3.41 -6.18 -0.15
N ILE A 27 2.34 -6.94 -0.10
CA ILE A 27 2.23 -8.20 -0.83
C ILE A 27 0.85 -8.27 -1.47
N LEU A 28 0.82 -8.56 -2.77
CA LEU A 28 -0.43 -8.66 -3.53
C LEU A 28 -0.73 -10.13 -3.81
N TYR A 29 -1.95 -10.55 -3.51
CA TYR A 29 -2.49 -11.86 -3.87
C TYR A 29 -3.54 -11.63 -4.95
N ARG A 30 -3.34 -12.23 -6.13
CA ARG A 30 -4.25 -12.14 -7.26
C ARG A 30 -4.89 -13.48 -7.55
N HIS A 31 -6.19 -13.47 -7.77
CA HIS A 31 -6.95 -14.62 -8.21
C HIS A 31 -7.87 -14.23 -9.37
N ILE A 32 -7.96 -15.09 -10.38
CA ILE A 32 -8.90 -14.96 -11.50
C ILE A 32 -10.07 -15.89 -11.25
N ILE A 33 -11.27 -15.32 -11.17
CA ILE A 33 -12.47 -16.05 -10.77
C ILE A 33 -12.87 -17.04 -11.88
N THR A 34 -12.91 -18.33 -11.55
CA THR A 34 -13.30 -19.40 -12.49
C THR A 34 -14.73 -19.89 -12.30
N THR A 35 -15.33 -19.59 -11.16
CA THR A 35 -16.72 -19.96 -10.82
C THR A 35 -17.37 -18.79 -10.10
N PRO A 36 -18.58 -18.35 -10.51
CA PRO A 36 -19.24 -17.23 -9.84
C PRO A 36 -19.41 -17.49 -8.35
N VAL A 37 -19.17 -16.47 -7.54
CA VAL A 37 -19.25 -16.56 -6.08
C VAL A 37 -19.57 -15.18 -5.49
N SER A 38 -20.40 -15.16 -4.46
CA SER A 38 -20.76 -13.93 -3.76
C SER A 38 -20.83 -14.15 -2.25
N GLY A 39 -20.70 -13.04 -1.51
CA GLY A 39 -20.75 -13.00 -0.05
C GLY A 39 -19.56 -12.25 0.55
N THR A 40 -19.42 -12.37 1.86
CA THR A 40 -18.34 -11.70 2.60
C THR A 40 -16.99 -12.36 2.33
N ILE A 41 -15.99 -11.54 2.01
CA ILE A 41 -14.61 -12.00 1.87
C ILE A 41 -13.94 -12.13 3.25
N LYS A 42 -13.21 -13.22 3.46
CA LYS A 42 -12.30 -13.40 4.60
C LYS A 42 -10.90 -13.68 4.09
N THR A 43 -9.90 -13.03 4.69
CA THR A 43 -8.51 -12.99 4.22
C THR A 43 -7.59 -13.72 5.21
N GLY A 44 -7.79 -15.03 5.34
CA GLY A 44 -7.08 -15.84 6.34
C GLY A 44 -7.73 -15.78 7.72
N ASP A 45 -6.90 -15.89 8.76
CA ASP A 45 -7.33 -15.92 10.16
C ASP A 45 -7.76 -14.54 10.71
N LYS A 46 -6.98 -13.51 10.41
CA LYS A 46 -7.19 -12.10 10.76
C LYS A 46 -6.37 -11.18 9.84
N PRO A 47 -6.74 -9.90 9.68
CA PRO A 47 -5.92 -8.93 8.94
C PRO A 47 -4.54 -8.73 9.60
N ARG A 48 -3.48 -8.76 8.79
CA ARG A 48 -2.05 -8.66 9.20
C ARG A 48 -1.26 -7.83 8.17
N ASP A 49 -1.41 -6.51 8.12
CA ASP A 49 -2.12 -5.66 9.09
C ASP A 49 -3.33 -4.97 8.49
N ARG A 50 -3.20 -4.51 7.24
CA ARG A 50 -4.25 -3.82 6.52
C ARG A 50 -4.42 -4.42 5.14
N VAL A 51 -5.65 -4.74 4.77
CA VAL A 51 -5.97 -5.49 3.56
C VAL A 51 -6.90 -4.67 2.68
N LEU A 52 -6.40 -4.22 1.53
CA LEU A 52 -7.19 -3.51 0.53
C LEU A 52 -7.67 -4.50 -0.53
N VAL A 53 -9.00 -4.56 -0.72
CA VAL A 53 -9.64 -5.51 -1.64
C VAL A 53 -10.04 -4.77 -2.91
N TYR A 54 -9.67 -5.32 -4.06
CA TYR A 54 -9.97 -4.77 -5.38
C TYR A 54 -10.65 -5.81 -6.26
N VAL A 55 -11.64 -5.39 -7.01
CA VAL A 55 -12.27 -6.18 -8.08
C VAL A 55 -12.11 -5.42 -9.38
N LYS A 56 -11.48 -6.04 -10.39
CA LYS A 56 -11.16 -5.39 -11.68
C LYS A 56 -10.41 -4.05 -11.49
N LYS A 57 -9.40 -4.02 -10.62
CA LYS A 57 -8.60 -2.84 -10.25
C LYS A 57 -9.35 -1.73 -9.48
N THR A 58 -10.64 -1.90 -9.17
CA THR A 58 -11.42 -0.95 -8.37
C THR A 58 -11.47 -1.40 -6.92
N ARG A 59 -11.09 -0.52 -5.98
CA ARG A 59 -11.15 -0.76 -4.53
C ARG A 59 -12.62 -0.93 -4.12
N VAL A 60 -12.94 -2.07 -3.51
CA VAL A 60 -14.28 -2.40 -3.03
C VAL A 60 -14.38 -2.35 -1.50
N GLY A 61 -13.24 -2.33 -0.80
CA GLY A 61 -13.22 -2.15 0.65
C GLY A 61 -11.85 -2.38 1.27
N VAL A 62 -11.79 -2.18 2.59
CA VAL A 62 -10.60 -2.40 3.41
C VAL A 62 -10.99 -3.27 4.61
N ILE A 63 -10.14 -4.24 4.93
CA ILE A 63 -10.22 -5.04 6.15
C ILE A 63 -8.97 -4.69 6.98
N ASP A 64 -9.18 -4.02 8.10
CA ASP A 64 -8.11 -3.41 8.89
C ASP A 64 -7.97 -4.10 10.26
N GLY A 65 -6.74 -4.33 10.71
CA GLY A 65 -6.44 -4.81 12.07
C GLY A 65 -6.38 -3.70 13.12
N THR A 66 -6.27 -2.43 12.69
CA THR A 66 -6.20 -1.22 13.52
C THR A 66 -7.58 -0.72 13.89
N TYR A 67 -8.50 -0.72 12.94
CA TYR A 67 -9.86 -0.19 13.10
C TYR A 67 -10.89 -1.30 13.25
N ALA A 68 -11.90 -1.08 14.08
CA ALA A 68 -12.95 -2.07 14.32
C ALA A 68 -13.98 -2.19 13.17
N SER A 69 -14.09 -1.15 12.33
CA SER A 69 -15.07 -1.02 11.25
C SER A 69 -14.44 -0.35 10.02
N PRO A 70 -14.87 -0.69 8.78
CA PRO A 70 -15.79 -1.78 8.46
C PRO A 70 -15.13 -3.15 8.70
N SER A 71 -15.86 -4.06 9.32
CA SER A 71 -15.33 -5.39 9.68
C SER A 71 -15.37 -6.40 8.53
N THR A 72 -16.10 -6.07 7.46
CA THR A 72 -16.42 -6.99 6.36
C THR A 72 -16.48 -6.27 5.02
N VAL A 73 -16.13 -6.99 3.97
CA VAL A 73 -16.24 -6.55 2.58
C VAL A 73 -17.04 -7.60 1.83
N ASP A 74 -18.22 -7.23 1.32
CA ASP A 74 -19.05 -8.10 0.50
C ASP A 74 -18.70 -7.92 -0.98
N VAL A 75 -18.63 -9.04 -1.70
CA VAL A 75 -18.32 -9.07 -3.13
C VAL A 75 -19.31 -9.94 -3.89
N ASP A 76 -19.54 -9.60 -5.15
CA ASP A 76 -20.24 -10.41 -6.14
C ASP A 76 -19.33 -10.59 -7.35
N LEU A 77 -18.73 -11.77 -7.46
CA LEU A 77 -17.62 -12.06 -8.38
C LEU A 77 -18.08 -12.97 -9.51
N LYS A 78 -17.82 -12.56 -10.75
CA LYS A 78 -18.19 -13.28 -11.96
C LYS A 78 -16.97 -13.96 -12.59
N VAL A 79 -17.20 -14.96 -13.44
CA VAL A 79 -16.12 -15.62 -14.17
C VAL A 79 -15.30 -14.58 -14.95
N GLY A 80 -13.98 -14.63 -14.81
CA GLY A 80 -13.04 -13.70 -15.44
C GLY A 80 -12.81 -12.40 -14.67
N ASP A 81 -13.58 -12.11 -13.61
CA ASP A 81 -13.24 -11.01 -12.71
C ASP A 81 -11.87 -11.29 -12.05
N VAL A 82 -11.07 -10.23 -11.93
CA VAL A 82 -9.79 -10.27 -11.21
C VAL A 82 -10.02 -9.77 -9.80
N LEU A 83 -9.77 -10.63 -8.82
CA LEU A 83 -9.72 -10.31 -7.39
C LEU A 83 -8.27 -10.05 -6.99
N ASP A 84 -8.00 -8.83 -6.53
CA ASP A 84 -6.70 -8.39 -6.05
C ASP A 84 -6.80 -8.07 -4.56
N ILE A 85 -5.98 -8.71 -3.74
CA ILE A 85 -5.92 -8.52 -2.28
C ILE A 85 -4.53 -7.99 -1.95
N LEU A 86 -4.44 -6.69 -1.70
CA LEU A 86 -3.19 -6.03 -1.34
C LEU A 86 -3.07 -5.95 0.17
N VAL A 87 -2.07 -6.61 0.73
CA VAL A 87 -1.78 -6.58 2.17
C VAL A 87 -0.60 -5.66 2.44
N GLU A 88 -0.84 -4.67 3.29
CA GLU A 88 0.20 -3.83 3.85
C GLU A 88 0.69 -4.39 5.19
N ASN A 89 2.01 -4.59 5.28
CA ASN A 89 2.69 -4.85 6.54
C ASN A 89 3.04 -3.49 7.17
N LEU A 90 2.41 -3.13 8.29
CA LEU A 90 2.61 -1.85 9.01
C LEU A 90 3.74 -1.92 10.03
N GLY A 91 4.28 -3.11 10.29
CA GLY A 91 5.34 -3.35 11.26
C GLY A 91 5.00 -4.55 12.14
N ARG A 92 6.03 -5.29 12.56
CA ARG A 92 5.86 -6.38 13.53
C ARG A 92 5.90 -5.80 14.93
N VAL A 93 5.06 -6.34 15.82
CA VAL A 93 5.14 -6.05 17.25
C VAL A 93 6.55 -6.40 17.73
N ASN A 94 7.15 -5.48 18.50
CA ASN A 94 8.54 -5.56 18.94
C ASN A 94 8.70 -5.71 20.46
N TYR A 95 7.61 -5.91 21.21
CA TYR A 95 7.63 -6.15 22.65
C TYR A 95 6.49 -7.08 23.08
N GLY A 96 6.63 -7.75 24.22
CA GLY A 96 5.55 -8.51 24.85
C GLY A 96 5.20 -9.85 24.18
N PRO A 97 4.11 -10.48 24.61
CA PRO A 97 3.76 -11.86 24.22
C PRO A 97 3.38 -11.99 22.75
N GLU A 98 2.96 -10.91 22.08
CA GLU A 98 2.50 -10.96 20.69
C GLU A 98 3.64 -11.11 19.66
N ILE A 99 4.91 -10.98 20.06
CA ILE A 99 6.08 -11.14 19.16
C ILE A 99 6.07 -12.50 18.44
N VAL A 100 5.54 -13.54 19.07
CA VAL A 100 5.55 -14.91 18.52
C VAL A 100 4.61 -15.10 17.32
N ASP A 101 3.60 -14.23 17.17
CA ASP A 101 2.57 -14.32 16.11
C ASP A 101 2.60 -13.10 15.19
N GLN A 102 3.69 -12.93 14.45
CA GLN A 102 3.96 -11.75 13.62
C GLN A 102 4.19 -12.05 12.13
N ARG A 103 3.71 -13.21 11.65
CA ARG A 103 3.66 -13.49 10.21
C ARG A 103 2.71 -12.50 9.54
N LYS A 104 3.13 -11.92 8.41
CA LYS A 104 2.39 -10.89 7.67
C LYS A 104 1.84 -11.44 6.37
N GLY A 105 0.97 -10.69 5.70
CA GLY A 105 0.26 -11.24 4.54
C GLY A 105 -0.94 -12.09 4.97
N ILE A 106 -1.27 -13.12 4.19
CA ILE A 106 -2.43 -13.98 4.47
C ILE A 106 -1.95 -15.24 5.20
N VAL A 107 -2.51 -15.48 6.39
CA VAL A 107 -2.30 -16.71 7.17
C VAL A 107 -3.59 -17.52 7.11
N GLY A 108 -3.60 -18.59 6.31
CA GLY A 108 -4.79 -19.41 6.07
C GLY A 108 -5.41 -19.17 4.69
N ASN A 109 -6.64 -19.63 4.50
CA ASN A 109 -7.33 -19.56 3.22
C ASN A 109 -8.11 -18.25 3.05
N VAL A 110 -8.26 -17.81 1.80
CA VAL A 110 -9.22 -16.79 1.43
C VAL A 110 -10.55 -17.44 1.09
N THR A 111 -11.64 -16.91 1.64
CA THR A 111 -13.00 -17.38 1.35
C THR A 111 -13.90 -16.25 0.90
N VAL A 112 -14.87 -16.55 0.04
CA VAL A 112 -16.02 -15.69 -0.24
C VAL A 112 -17.27 -16.48 0.14
N GLY A 113 -18.00 -16.01 1.15
CA GLY A 113 -19.04 -16.81 1.80
C GLY A 113 -18.46 -18.11 2.36
N ALA A 114 -18.98 -19.26 1.92
CA ALA A 114 -18.49 -20.59 2.30
C ALA A 114 -17.43 -21.17 1.34
N SER A 115 -17.17 -20.49 0.21
CA SER A 115 -16.29 -21.01 -0.84
C SER A 115 -14.85 -20.61 -0.57
N VAL A 116 -13.95 -21.60 -0.53
CA VAL A 116 -12.50 -21.39 -0.49
C VAL A 116 -12.02 -21.09 -1.90
N LEU A 117 -11.25 -20.01 -2.05
CA LEU A 117 -10.60 -19.66 -3.31
C LEU A 117 -9.20 -20.26 -3.40
N SER A 118 -8.82 -20.78 -4.57
CA SER A 118 -7.53 -21.42 -4.82
C SER A 118 -6.89 -20.89 -6.10
N LYS A 119 -5.64 -21.26 -6.39
CA LYS A 119 -4.81 -20.76 -7.52
C LYS A 119 -4.57 -19.25 -7.44
N TRP A 120 -3.54 -18.92 -6.68
CA TRP A 120 -3.13 -17.56 -6.35
C TRP A 120 -1.78 -17.24 -6.97
N ALA A 121 -1.75 -16.12 -7.70
CA ALA A 121 -0.53 -15.44 -8.09
C ALA A 121 -0.13 -14.45 -6.99
N ILE A 122 1.04 -14.65 -6.38
CA ILE A 122 1.52 -13.84 -5.25
C ILE A 122 2.66 -12.95 -5.71
N TYR A 123 2.54 -11.64 -5.51
CA TYR A 123 3.55 -10.65 -5.92
C TYR A 123 4.20 -10.03 -4.69
N SER A 124 5.51 -10.25 -4.57
CA SER A 124 6.31 -9.64 -3.51
C SER A 124 6.64 -8.18 -3.85
N LEU A 125 6.31 -7.25 -2.97
CA LEU A 125 6.57 -5.81 -3.16
C LEU A 125 7.33 -5.25 -1.93
N PRO A 126 8.65 -5.47 -1.82
CA PRO A 126 9.43 -5.09 -0.63
C PRO A 126 9.48 -3.58 -0.36
N LEU A 127 9.27 -2.76 -1.38
CA LEU A 127 9.33 -1.30 -1.34
C LEU A 127 10.70 -0.74 -0.90
N ALA A 128 11.78 -1.50 -1.06
CA ALA A 128 13.14 -1.05 -0.73
C ALA A 128 13.56 0.14 -1.61
N SER A 129 13.23 0.09 -2.89
CA SER A 129 13.45 1.14 -3.89
C SER A 129 12.14 1.42 -4.62
N PRO A 130 11.96 2.64 -5.16
CA PRO A 130 10.83 2.89 -6.05
C PRO A 130 11.02 2.06 -7.33
N PRO A 131 9.94 1.78 -8.10
CA PRO A 131 10.10 1.17 -9.42
C PRO A 131 10.98 2.08 -10.29
N ASP A 132 11.74 1.48 -11.20
CA ASP A 132 12.42 2.25 -12.24
C ASP A 132 11.36 3.07 -12.98
N SER A 133 11.67 4.32 -13.29
CA SER A 133 10.78 5.21 -14.04
C SER A 133 10.64 4.66 -15.46
N THR A 134 9.72 3.72 -15.65
CA THR A 134 9.43 3.07 -16.92
C THR A 134 8.18 3.71 -17.49
N ASP A 135 8.43 4.65 -18.40
CA ASP A 135 7.48 5.34 -19.27
C ASP A 135 6.53 6.35 -18.61
N ASP A 136 6.42 7.52 -19.26
CA ASP A 136 5.33 8.51 -19.10
C ASP A 136 3.99 7.86 -19.47
N LYS A 137 3.53 6.93 -18.63
CA LYS A 137 2.18 6.40 -18.74
C LYS A 137 1.23 7.46 -18.20
N MET A 138 0.33 7.87 -19.08
CA MET A 138 -0.68 8.90 -18.89
C MET A 138 -1.24 8.93 -17.46
N THR A 139 -1.31 10.12 -16.87
CA THR A 139 -1.92 10.35 -15.55
C THR A 139 -3.35 9.82 -15.55
N PRO A 140 -3.66 8.77 -14.76
CA PRO A 140 -5.06 8.46 -14.47
C PRO A 140 -5.64 9.67 -13.75
N ASN A 141 -6.90 10.04 -14.02
CA ASN A 141 -7.66 10.89 -13.11
C ASN A 141 -7.96 10.03 -11.87
N PRO A 142 -7.17 10.14 -10.78
CA PRO A 142 -7.29 9.22 -9.68
C PRO A 142 -8.59 9.47 -8.94
N SER A 143 -9.10 8.44 -8.30
CA SER A 143 -10.26 8.50 -7.43
C SER A 143 -10.01 7.62 -6.21
N ALA A 144 -10.78 7.83 -5.15
CA ALA A 144 -10.69 7.04 -3.91
C ALA A 144 -10.89 5.52 -4.10
N THR A 145 -11.33 5.06 -5.28
CA THR A 145 -11.45 3.65 -5.62
C THR A 145 -10.35 3.13 -6.54
N SER A 146 -9.37 3.97 -6.90
CA SER A 146 -8.26 3.58 -7.76
C SER A 146 -7.27 2.67 -7.03
N SER A 147 -6.62 1.76 -7.76
CA SER A 147 -5.48 1.00 -7.27
C SER A 147 -4.29 1.92 -6.91
N PRO A 148 -3.30 1.46 -6.13
CA PRO A 148 -2.15 2.29 -5.77
C PRO A 148 -1.37 2.84 -6.97
N ILE A 149 -0.97 4.10 -6.86
CA ILE A 149 -0.30 4.87 -7.92
C ILE A 149 1.06 5.36 -7.42
N PHE A 150 2.07 5.26 -8.29
CA PHE A 150 3.34 5.94 -8.10
C PHE A 150 3.29 7.28 -8.82
N PHE A 151 3.50 8.36 -8.08
CA PHE A 151 3.71 9.70 -8.61
C PHE A 151 5.21 9.99 -8.59
N THR A 152 5.71 10.65 -9.63
CA THR A 152 7.12 11.03 -9.71
C THR A 152 7.26 12.51 -10.02
N GLY A 153 8.35 13.11 -9.59
CA GLY A 153 8.68 14.50 -9.86
C GLY A 153 10.16 14.76 -9.72
N SER A 154 10.59 15.93 -10.19
CA SER A 154 11.97 16.40 -10.02
C SER A 154 12.01 17.84 -9.56
N PHE A 155 13.10 18.23 -8.90
CA PHE A 155 13.31 19.58 -8.40
C PHE A 155 14.80 19.90 -8.22
N ASP A 156 15.12 21.18 -8.37
CA ASP A 156 16.43 21.75 -8.07
C ASP A 156 16.36 22.60 -6.79
N LEU A 157 17.50 22.82 -6.16
CA LEU A 157 17.65 23.56 -4.91
C LEU A 157 18.75 24.62 -5.04
N ASP A 158 18.44 25.87 -4.69
CA ASP A 158 19.45 26.92 -4.56
C ASP A 158 20.47 26.62 -3.45
N LYS A 159 20.03 25.89 -2.41
CA LYS A 159 20.87 25.50 -1.27
C LYS A 159 20.39 24.18 -0.68
N VAL A 160 21.32 23.24 -0.50
CA VAL A 160 21.07 21.98 0.18
C VAL A 160 21.05 22.16 1.70
N GLY A 161 20.07 21.57 2.36
CA GLY A 161 19.92 21.57 3.80
C GLY A 161 18.86 20.58 4.25
N ASP A 162 18.80 20.33 5.56
CA ASP A 162 17.76 19.50 6.16
C ASP A 162 16.38 20.12 5.97
N THR A 163 15.37 19.28 5.74
CA THR A 163 13.97 19.72 5.65
C THR A 163 13.01 18.66 6.18
N PHE A 164 11.73 19.01 6.27
CA PHE A 164 10.64 18.08 6.52
C PHE A 164 9.68 18.12 5.32
N LEU A 165 9.39 16.97 4.73
CA LEU A 165 8.44 16.87 3.63
C LEU A 165 7.01 16.78 4.16
N GLU A 166 6.18 17.73 3.75
CA GLU A 166 4.72 17.68 3.90
C GLU A 166 4.06 17.24 2.60
N LEU A 167 2.97 16.48 2.74
CA LEU A 167 2.19 15.94 1.64
C LEU A 167 0.71 16.36 1.78
N PRO A 168 0.34 17.64 1.56
CA PRO A 168 -1.05 18.09 1.68
C PRO A 168 -1.98 17.41 0.69
N GLY A 169 -3.12 16.92 1.16
CA GLY A 169 -4.13 16.27 0.31
C GLY A 169 -3.86 14.79 -0.01
N TRP A 170 -2.74 14.24 0.48
CA TRP A 170 -2.41 12.82 0.35
C TRP A 170 -2.92 12.04 1.57
N THR A 171 -3.41 10.82 1.34
CA THR A 171 -4.00 9.99 2.42
C THR A 171 -2.97 9.10 3.10
N LYS A 172 -2.36 8.16 2.36
CA LYS A 172 -1.47 7.16 2.94
C LYS A 172 -0.50 6.61 1.89
N GLY A 173 0.74 6.35 2.29
CA GLY A 173 1.73 5.88 1.33
C GLY A 173 3.18 5.83 1.82
N VAL A 174 4.09 5.81 0.86
CA VAL A 174 5.55 5.76 1.06
C VAL A 174 6.23 6.78 0.15
N VAL A 175 7.30 7.43 0.64
CA VAL A 175 8.05 8.43 -0.11
C VAL A 175 9.49 7.98 -0.31
N TRP A 176 10.03 8.20 -1.51
CA TRP A 176 11.44 8.10 -1.81
C TRP A 176 11.98 9.42 -2.34
N VAL A 177 13.19 9.79 -1.93
CA VAL A 177 13.96 10.89 -2.53
C VAL A 177 15.30 10.34 -2.96
N ASN A 178 15.66 10.56 -4.23
CA ASN A 178 16.88 10.07 -4.85
C ASN A 178 17.09 8.55 -4.64
N GLY A 179 15.99 7.79 -4.70
CA GLY A 179 15.97 6.33 -4.51
C GLY A 179 15.98 5.87 -3.05
N VAL A 180 16.14 6.78 -2.09
CA VAL A 180 16.16 6.46 -0.66
C VAL A 180 14.75 6.48 -0.08
N ASN A 181 14.31 5.38 0.52
CA ASN A 181 13.01 5.27 1.18
C ASN A 181 13.00 6.10 2.48
N LEU A 182 12.21 7.19 2.51
CA LEU A 182 12.06 8.07 3.67
C LEU A 182 11.07 7.53 4.70
N GLY A 183 10.28 6.52 4.34
CA GLY A 183 9.28 5.90 5.18
C GLY A 183 7.85 6.25 4.78
N ARG A 184 6.94 6.03 5.72
CA ARG A 184 5.49 6.06 5.50
C ARG A 184 4.90 7.38 5.91
N TYR A 185 3.94 7.87 5.13
CA TYR A 185 3.04 8.94 5.57
C TYR A 185 1.62 8.39 5.73
N TRP A 186 0.86 8.97 6.65
CA TRP A 186 -0.54 8.66 6.86
C TRP A 186 -1.22 9.88 7.46
N VAL A 187 -2.30 10.33 6.82
CA VAL A 187 -3.07 11.53 7.18
C VAL A 187 -3.57 11.49 8.64
N ALA A 188 -3.81 10.28 9.17
CA ALA A 188 -4.26 10.03 10.53
C ALA A 188 -3.34 10.66 11.61
N GLY A 189 -2.03 10.75 11.36
CA GLY A 189 -1.07 11.34 12.30
C GLY A 189 -0.64 10.43 13.46
N PRO A 190 0.03 10.96 14.50
CA PRO A 190 0.26 12.39 14.75
C PRO A 190 1.36 13.02 13.88
N GLN A 191 2.22 12.22 13.24
CA GLN A 191 3.27 12.74 12.37
C GLN A 191 2.67 13.24 11.05
N GLN A 192 2.89 14.51 10.70
CA GLN A 192 2.37 15.13 9.46
C GLN A 192 3.46 15.49 8.44
N SER A 193 4.73 15.24 8.79
CA SER A 193 5.86 15.41 7.88
C SER A 193 6.96 14.37 8.06
N LEU A 194 7.67 14.06 6.97
CA LEU A 194 8.81 13.14 6.94
C LEU A 194 10.12 13.92 6.99
N TYR A 195 11.04 13.55 7.87
CA TYR A 195 12.37 14.15 7.86
C TYR A 195 13.14 13.74 6.59
N LEU A 196 13.67 14.74 5.89
CA LEU A 196 14.54 14.57 4.73
C LEU A 196 15.93 15.15 5.07
N PRO A 197 16.90 14.27 5.36
CA PRO A 197 18.28 14.67 5.60
C PRO A 197 18.92 15.33 4.38
N TRP A 198 19.74 16.36 4.61
CA TRP A 198 20.50 17.07 3.59
C TRP A 198 21.38 16.13 2.75
N CYS A 199 21.89 15.04 3.34
CA CYS A 199 22.79 14.11 2.66
C CYS A 199 22.09 13.23 1.62
N TYR A 200 20.76 13.23 1.58
CA TYR A 200 19.97 12.61 0.50
C TYR A 200 19.64 13.58 -0.63
N LEU A 201 19.97 14.86 -0.49
CA LEU A 201 19.68 15.91 -1.45
C LEU A 201 20.91 16.29 -2.28
N ARG A 202 20.64 16.88 -3.43
CA ARG A 202 21.60 17.45 -4.39
C ARG A 202 21.17 18.87 -4.75
N GLU A 203 22.05 19.65 -5.34
CA GLU A 203 21.69 20.98 -5.86
C GLU A 203 20.76 20.88 -7.07
N SER A 204 20.91 19.85 -7.90
CA SER A 204 20.07 19.65 -9.09
C SER A 204 19.72 18.17 -9.31
N ASP A 205 18.71 17.92 -10.15
CA ASP A 205 18.22 16.58 -10.53
C ASP A 205 17.88 15.72 -9.30
N ASN A 206 17.22 16.32 -8.30
CA ASN A 206 16.60 15.54 -7.25
C ASN A 206 15.34 14.89 -7.81
N LYS A 207 15.16 13.60 -7.53
CA LYS A 207 13.96 12.84 -7.92
C LYS A 207 13.18 12.48 -6.68
N ILE A 208 11.88 12.74 -6.70
CA ILE A 208 10.95 12.29 -5.69
C ILE A 208 9.99 11.27 -6.29
N THR A 209 9.70 10.21 -5.55
CA THR A 209 8.65 9.26 -5.87
C THR A 209 7.74 9.11 -4.67
N VAL A 210 6.43 9.18 -4.88
CA VAL A 210 5.42 8.98 -3.86
C VAL A 210 4.52 7.83 -4.29
N LEU A 211 4.46 6.78 -3.49
CA LEU A 211 3.44 5.75 -3.64
C LEU A 211 2.21 6.18 -2.85
N ALA A 212 1.13 6.55 -3.53
CA ALA A 212 -0.18 6.70 -2.92
C ALA A 212 -0.90 5.36 -2.89
N LEU A 213 -1.19 4.84 -1.70
CA LEU A 213 -2.01 3.64 -1.53
C LEU A 213 -3.50 3.93 -1.73
N GLU A 214 -3.88 5.19 -1.50
CA GLU A 214 -5.27 5.67 -1.53
C GLU A 214 -5.31 7.01 -2.26
N PRO A 215 -5.03 7.01 -3.56
CA PRO A 215 -5.09 8.24 -4.35
C PRO A 215 -6.54 8.72 -4.40
N THR A 216 -6.76 10.02 -4.33
CA THR A 216 -8.09 10.63 -4.29
C THR A 216 -8.34 11.54 -5.49
N GLY A 217 -7.28 11.89 -6.21
CA GLY A 217 -7.31 12.92 -7.25
C GLY A 217 -7.17 14.34 -6.68
N THR A 218 -7.10 14.48 -5.36
CA THR A 218 -6.68 15.73 -4.68
C THR A 218 -5.23 15.67 -4.19
N ASP A 219 -4.52 14.59 -4.50
CA ASP A 219 -3.08 14.42 -4.25
C ASP A 219 -2.34 15.58 -4.94
N SER A 220 -1.89 16.55 -4.16
CA SER A 220 -1.52 17.87 -4.68
C SER A 220 -0.02 17.95 -5.00
N PHE A 221 0.73 18.67 -4.18
CA PHE A 221 2.17 18.82 -4.26
C PHE A 221 2.83 18.24 -3.00
N VAL A 222 4.14 18.07 -3.06
CA VAL A 222 4.98 17.83 -1.88
C VAL A 222 5.81 19.08 -1.66
N ARG A 223 5.98 19.51 -0.40
CA ARG A 223 6.83 20.66 -0.08
C ARG A 223 7.77 20.37 1.07
N GLY A 224 8.97 20.94 1.01
CA GLY A 224 9.89 21.02 2.14
C GLY A 224 9.52 22.18 3.06
N VAL A 225 9.51 21.96 4.37
CA VAL A 225 9.33 22.98 5.41
C VAL A 225 10.48 22.93 6.42
N THR A 226 10.67 24.02 7.18
CA THR A 226 11.77 24.17 8.14
C THR A 226 11.45 23.63 9.53
N SER A 227 10.19 23.32 9.82
CA SER A 227 9.73 22.81 11.11
C SER A 227 8.84 21.60 10.95
N ARG A 228 8.92 20.64 11.88
CA ARG A 228 8.02 19.49 11.91
C ARG A 228 6.59 19.91 12.19
N SER A 229 5.65 19.21 11.58
CA SER A 229 4.22 19.34 11.83
C SER A 229 3.70 18.09 12.53
N TRP A 230 2.86 18.33 13.53
CA TRP A 230 2.18 17.29 14.30
C TRP A 230 0.69 17.60 14.33
N GLY A 231 -0.13 16.56 14.26
CA GLY A 231 -1.58 16.69 14.31
C GLY A 231 -2.26 15.39 13.88
N ASN A 232 -3.52 15.25 14.24
CA ASN A 232 -4.35 14.13 13.82
C ASN A 232 -5.43 14.62 12.88
N ASN A 233 -5.75 13.83 11.86
CA ASN A 233 -6.89 14.05 10.98
C ASN A 233 -7.73 12.76 10.91
N PRO A 234 -9.00 12.84 10.53
CA PRO A 234 -9.79 11.64 10.26
C PRO A 234 -9.14 10.77 9.19
N ASP A 235 -9.13 9.46 9.40
CA ASP A 235 -8.79 8.49 8.36
C ASP A 235 -10.03 8.25 7.49
N PRO A 236 -9.97 8.43 6.16
CA PRO A 236 -11.09 8.14 5.27
C PRO A 236 -11.65 6.72 5.39
N ASP A 237 -10.82 5.74 5.73
CA ASP A 237 -11.21 4.34 5.86
C ASP A 237 -11.63 3.98 7.31
N ALA A 238 -11.55 4.93 8.25
CA ALA A 238 -12.07 4.81 9.62
C ALA A 238 -12.56 6.17 10.18
N PRO A 239 -13.67 6.70 9.64
CA PRO A 239 -14.24 7.99 10.02
C PRO A 239 -14.89 8.00 11.41
#